data_AF-A0AAW0HEA1-F1
#
_entry.id   AF-A0AAW0HEA1-F1
#
_cell.length_a   1.000
_cell.length_b   1.000
_cell.length_c   1.000
_cell.angle_alpha   90.00
_cell.angle_beta   90.00
_cell.angle_gamma   90.00
#
_symmetry.space_group_name_H-M   'P 1'
#
loop_
_entity.id
_entity.type
_entity.pdbx_description
1 polymer ?
#
loop_
_entity_poly.entity_id
_entity_poly.type
_entity_poly.pdbx_seq_one_letter_code
_entity_poly.pdbx_strand_id
1 'polypeptide(L)'
;MPLQTWAKVLAVSGVLTMTLALLGCLGALKELRCLLGLYFGMLLLLFATQITMGILIYTQRTRLERKVQELVLQTIQGYGANLGDTAAEENWDYTQFQLRCCGWHSPRDWISARMLKGNESEGPLVPCSCYNSTATNDSSSYDKLLSQRMGTADLCTLPAKAPYYREVGRALGRCAGCAQSLRKWLHNNLISIMAICLGAGLLEVTWPRPHHRLV
;
A
#
# COMPACT_ATOMS: atom_id res chain seq x y z
N MET A 1 7.33 13.38 2.34
CA MET A 1 7.22 13.29 3.82
C MET A 1 6.70 11.96 4.39
N PRO A 2 5.67 11.26 3.85
CA PRO A 2 5.13 10.06 4.51
C PRO A 2 6.06 8.83 4.45
N LEU A 3 6.87 8.67 3.39
CA LEU A 3 7.76 7.51 3.24
C LEU A 3 8.84 7.41 4.34
N GLN A 4 9.41 8.55 4.74
CA GLN A 4 10.43 8.59 5.79
C GLN A 4 9.89 8.12 7.14
N THR A 5 8.61 8.39 7.43
CA THR A 5 7.96 7.92 8.66
C THR A 5 7.84 6.39 8.65
N TRP A 6 7.38 5.81 7.55
CA TRP A 6 7.26 4.34 7.42
C TRP A 6 8.61 3.64 7.52
N ALA A 7 9.65 4.18 6.86
CA ALA A 7 11.00 3.64 6.95
C ALA A 7 11.54 3.66 8.40
N LYS A 8 11.33 4.75 9.15
CA LYS A 8 11.71 4.84 10.57
C LYS A 8 10.96 3.82 11.43
N VAL A 9 9.66 3.66 11.22
CA VAL A 9 8.84 2.68 11.95
C VAL A 9 9.35 1.26 11.69
N LEU A 10 9.61 0.90 10.43
CA LEU A 10 10.16 -0.41 10.08
C LEU A 10 11.52 -0.64 10.73
N ALA A 11 12.43 0.33 10.66
CA ALA A 11 13.75 0.22 11.28
C ALA A 11 13.66 0.00 12.80
N VAL A 12 12.85 0.78 13.50
CA VAL A 12 12.63 0.65 14.96
C VAL A 12 12.01 -0.71 15.30
N SER A 13 11.01 -1.16 14.53
CA SER A 13 10.41 -2.49 14.75
C SER A 13 11.41 -3.63 14.54
N GLY A 14 12.30 -3.52 13.54
CA GLY A 14 13.33 -4.52 13.26
C GLY A 14 14.32 -4.64 14.41
N VAL A 15 14.85 -3.51 14.89
CA VAL A 15 15.74 -3.48 16.06
C VAL A 15 15.07 -4.09 17.29
N LEU A 16 13.81 -3.73 17.56
CA LEU A 16 13.04 -4.30 18.66
C LEU A 16 12.91 -5.83 18.56
N THR A 17 12.53 -6.34 17.39
CA THR A 17 12.41 -7.80 17.19
C THR A 17 13.74 -8.53 17.34
N MET A 18 14.85 -7.92 16.89
CA MET A 18 16.20 -8.49 17.06
C MET A 18 16.59 -8.55 18.54
N THR A 19 16.32 -7.48 19.31
CA THR A 19 16.56 -7.47 20.75
C THR A 19 15.72 -8.51 21.48
N LEU A 20 14.43 -8.65 21.14
CA LEU A 20 13.56 -9.67 21.73
C LEU A 20 14.06 -11.09 21.44
N ALA A 21 14.54 -11.35 20.23
CA ALA A 21 15.14 -12.63 19.86
C ALA A 21 16.41 -12.93 20.67
N LEU A 22 17.30 -11.93 20.86
CA LEU A 22 18.50 -12.08 21.67
C LEU A 22 18.17 -12.33 23.15
N LEU A 23 17.18 -11.60 23.71
CA LEU A 23 16.74 -11.79 25.09
C LEU A 23 16.14 -13.20 25.30
N GLY A 24 15.34 -13.68 24.35
CA GLY A 24 14.81 -15.04 24.38
C GLY A 24 15.93 -16.10 24.31
N CYS A 25 16.88 -15.93 23.39
CA CYS A 25 18.01 -16.85 23.22
C CYS A 25 18.93 -16.87 24.46
N LEU A 26 19.37 -15.71 24.94
CA LEU A 26 20.23 -15.60 26.13
C LEU A 26 19.51 -16.04 27.40
N GLY A 27 18.21 -15.77 27.51
CA GLY A 27 17.39 -16.16 28.66
C GLY A 27 17.29 -17.68 28.79
N ALA A 28 17.17 -18.38 27.65
CA ALA A 28 17.18 -19.83 27.61
C ALA A 28 18.58 -20.41 27.90
N LEU A 29 19.64 -19.85 27.31
CA LEU A 29 21.01 -20.36 27.47
C LEU A 29 21.61 -20.16 28.86
N LYS A 30 21.29 -19.03 29.52
CA LYS A 30 21.86 -18.66 30.82
C LYS A 30 20.95 -19.00 32.00
N GLU A 31 19.78 -19.60 31.75
CA GLU A 31 18.74 -19.92 32.75
C GLU A 31 18.35 -18.72 33.65
N LEU A 32 18.50 -17.50 33.12
CA LEU A 32 18.22 -16.27 33.86
C LEU A 32 16.72 -16.00 33.88
N ARG A 33 16.07 -16.41 34.97
CA ARG A 33 14.61 -16.23 35.20
C ARG A 33 14.13 -14.79 34.99
N CYS A 34 14.94 -13.79 35.37
CA CYS A 34 14.61 -12.38 35.16
C CYS A 34 14.55 -12.03 33.67
N LEU A 35 15.50 -12.51 32.86
CA LEU A 35 15.55 -12.23 31.42
C LEU A 35 14.39 -12.92 30.68
N LEU A 36 14.05 -14.14 31.10
CA LEU A 36 12.90 -14.88 30.57
C LEU A 36 11.56 -14.21 30.94
N GLY A 37 11.46 -13.67 32.16
CA GLY A 37 10.31 -12.88 32.62
C GLY A 37 10.13 -11.59 31.81
N LEU A 38 11.22 -10.86 31.54
CA LEU A 38 11.19 -9.67 30.67
C LEU A 38 10.76 -10.01 29.24
N TYR A 39 11.30 -11.09 28.68
CA TYR A 39 10.88 -11.58 27.36
C TYR A 39 9.38 -11.87 27.30
N PHE A 40 8.85 -12.61 28.27
CA PHE A 40 7.43 -12.90 28.36
C PHE A 40 6.57 -11.64 28.54
N GLY A 41 6.98 -10.73 29.41
CA GLY A 41 6.29 -9.46 29.61
C GLY A 41 6.21 -8.63 28.32
N MET A 42 7.29 -8.58 27.54
CA MET A 42 7.31 -7.89 26.25
C MET A 42 6.40 -8.55 25.21
N LEU A 43 6.36 -9.90 25.15
CA LEU A 43 5.41 -10.60 24.28
C LEU A 43 3.96 -10.30 24.63
N LEU A 44 3.61 -10.27 25.93
CA LEU A 44 2.27 -9.90 26.36
C LEU A 44 1.90 -8.47 25.98
N LEU A 45 2.85 -7.53 26.07
CA LEU A 45 2.64 -6.15 25.63
C LEU A 45 2.41 -6.06 24.12
N LEU A 46 3.13 -6.83 23.31
CA LEU A 46 2.92 -6.93 21.86
C LEU A 46 1.53 -7.46 21.53
N PHE A 47 1.10 -8.53 22.20
CA PHE A 47 -0.24 -9.08 22.02
C PHE A 47 -1.33 -8.07 22.39
N ALA A 48 -1.18 -7.37 23.51
CA ALA A 48 -2.12 -6.33 23.93
C ALA A 48 -2.18 -5.17 22.92
N THR A 49 -1.04 -4.79 22.31
CA THR A 49 -1.01 -3.77 21.26
C THR A 49 -1.67 -4.26 19.96
N GLN A 50 -1.52 -5.53 19.57
CA GLN A 50 -2.23 -6.10 18.42
C GLN A 50 -3.75 -6.01 18.59
N ILE A 51 -4.28 -6.39 19.76
CA ILE A 51 -5.72 -6.29 20.07
C ILE A 51 -6.17 -4.82 20.02
N THR A 52 -5.44 -3.94 20.70
CA THR A 52 -5.77 -2.51 20.76
C THR A 52 -5.78 -1.89 19.37
N MET A 53 -4.78 -2.20 18.54
CA MET A 53 -4.69 -1.73 17.16
C MET A 53 -5.86 -2.25 16.30
N GLY A 54 -6.23 -3.52 16.44
CA GLY A 54 -7.39 -4.11 15.76
C GLY A 54 -8.69 -3.39 16.11
N ILE A 55 -8.92 -3.11 17.39
CA ILE A 55 -10.10 -2.36 17.87
C ILE A 55 -10.09 -0.93 17.32
N LEU A 56 -8.95 -0.24 17.34
CA LEU A 56 -8.83 1.11 16.81
C LEU A 56 -9.10 1.18 15.31
N ILE A 57 -8.55 0.25 14.53
CA ILE A 57 -8.80 0.16 13.08
C ILE A 57 -10.28 -0.09 12.81
N TYR A 58 -10.92 -0.99 13.56
CA TYR A 58 -12.34 -1.31 13.39
C TYR A 58 -13.24 -0.10 13.72
N THR A 59 -13.02 0.54 14.87
CA THR A 59 -13.83 1.66 15.35
C THR A 59 -13.61 2.94 14.53
N GLN A 60 -12.39 3.19 14.05
CA GLN A 60 -12.04 4.38 13.28
C GLN A 60 -11.96 4.13 11.76
N ARG A 61 -12.55 3.05 11.25
CA ARG A 61 -12.45 2.66 9.83
C ARG A 61 -12.78 3.80 8.85
N THR A 62 -13.84 4.56 9.11
CA THR A 62 -14.28 5.66 8.24
C THR A 62 -13.30 6.84 8.25
N ARG A 63 -12.66 7.10 9.39
CA ARG A 63 -11.62 8.12 9.53
C ARG A 63 -10.35 7.69 8.82
N LEU A 64 -9.98 6.41 8.95
CA LEU A 64 -8.84 5.83 8.26
C LEU A 64 -9.03 5.87 6.74
N GLU A 65 -10.19 5.45 6.23
CA GLU A 65 -10.53 5.51 4.80
C GLU A 65 -10.40 6.93 4.24
N ARG A 66 -10.94 7.95 4.93
CA ARG A 66 -10.76 9.35 4.52
C ARG A 66 -9.30 9.79 4.55
N LYS A 67 -8.54 9.42 5.57
CA LYS A 67 -7.12 9.80 5.66
C LYS A 67 -6.30 9.17 4.55
N VAL A 68 -6.55 7.90 4.22
CA VAL A 68 -5.92 7.23 3.09
C VAL A 68 -6.31 7.93 1.78
N GLN A 69 -7.59 8.25 1.59
CA GLN A 69 -8.06 9.00 0.42
C GLN A 69 -7.35 10.36 0.28
N GLU A 70 -7.29 11.16 1.36
CA GLU A 70 -6.61 12.46 1.38
C GLU A 70 -5.13 12.31 0.97
N LEU A 71 -4.42 11.34 1.55
CA LEU A 71 -3.01 11.07 1.24
C LEU A 71 -2.81 10.65 -0.21
N VAL A 72 -3.66 9.76 -0.73
CA VAL A 72 -3.56 9.29 -2.12
C VAL A 72 -3.84 10.42 -3.10
N LEU A 73 -4.89 11.21 -2.87
CA LEU A 73 -5.23 12.34 -3.76
C LEU A 73 -4.12 13.40 -3.74
N GLN A 74 -3.50 13.66 -2.58
CA GLN A 74 -2.32 14.53 -2.49
C GLN A 74 -1.15 13.98 -3.30
N THR A 75 -0.88 12.67 -3.23
CA THR A 75 0.16 12.02 -4.06
C THR A 75 -0.14 12.18 -5.55
N ILE A 76 -1.40 11.99 -5.98
CA ILE A 76 -1.82 12.17 -7.38
C ILE A 76 -1.64 13.63 -7.84
N GLN A 77 -1.96 14.61 -7.00
CA GLN A 77 -1.76 16.03 -7.31
C GLN A 77 -0.28 16.43 -7.41
N GLY A 78 0.56 15.85 -6.54
CA GLY A 78 2.01 16.04 -6.54
C GLY A 78 2.76 15.26 -7.61
N TYR A 79 2.09 14.32 -8.29
CA TYR A 79 2.72 13.42 -9.27
C TYR A 79 3.32 14.18 -10.46
N GLY A 80 4.60 13.95 -10.73
CA GLY A 80 5.40 14.63 -11.74
C GLY A 80 5.64 16.11 -11.47
N ALA A 81 5.49 16.59 -10.22
CA ALA A 81 5.79 17.97 -9.84
C ALA A 81 7.27 18.21 -9.57
N ASN A 82 7.94 17.25 -8.93
CA ASN A 82 9.30 17.40 -8.43
C ASN A 82 10.17 16.25 -8.94
N LEU A 83 11.33 16.56 -9.52
CA LEU A 83 12.31 15.58 -10.01
C LEU A 83 12.90 14.65 -8.92
N GLY A 84 12.59 14.90 -7.63
CA GLY A 84 13.14 14.17 -6.48
C GLY A 84 12.16 13.25 -5.72
N ASP A 85 10.87 13.23 -6.08
CA ASP A 85 9.83 12.45 -5.35
C ASP A 85 9.49 11.09 -6.02
N THR A 86 10.45 10.50 -6.73
CA THR A 86 10.32 9.25 -7.50
C THR A 86 9.74 8.07 -6.72
N ALA A 87 10.11 7.91 -5.46
CA ALA A 87 9.71 6.73 -4.68
C ALA A 87 8.20 6.69 -4.37
N ALA A 88 7.55 7.83 -4.22
CA ALA A 88 6.09 7.87 -4.01
C ALA A 88 5.34 7.58 -5.32
N GLU A 89 5.87 8.05 -6.44
CA GLU A 89 5.34 7.83 -7.78
C GLU A 89 5.44 6.36 -8.17
N GLU A 90 6.63 5.75 -8.04
CA GLU A 90 6.88 4.35 -8.33
C GLU A 90 6.00 3.42 -7.49
N ASN A 91 5.88 3.68 -6.18
CA ASN A 91 5.00 2.90 -5.31
C ASN A 91 3.53 3.02 -5.70
N TRP A 92 3.10 4.21 -6.16
CA TRP A 92 1.74 4.42 -6.62
C TRP A 92 1.47 3.71 -7.95
N ASP A 93 2.44 3.71 -8.87
CA ASP A 93 2.37 2.97 -10.12
C ASP A 93 2.34 1.46 -9.89
N TYR A 94 3.16 0.96 -8.97
CA TYR A 94 3.13 -0.44 -8.54
C TYR A 94 1.76 -0.79 -7.94
N THR A 95 1.19 0.06 -7.10
CA THR A 95 -0.14 -0.15 -6.51
C THR A 95 -1.23 -0.26 -7.58
N GLN A 96 -1.23 0.66 -8.55
CA GLN A 96 -2.18 0.66 -9.66
C GLN A 96 -2.06 -0.60 -10.51
N PHE A 97 -0.83 -1.06 -10.76
CA PHE A 97 -0.55 -2.31 -11.46
C PHE A 97 -1.05 -3.54 -10.70
N GLN A 98 -0.65 -3.70 -9.43
CA GLN A 98 -1.02 -4.86 -8.60
C GLN A 98 -2.53 -4.98 -8.39
N LEU A 99 -3.21 -3.86 -8.11
CA LEU A 99 -4.66 -3.83 -7.88
C LEU A 99 -5.47 -3.73 -9.17
N ARG A 100 -4.80 -3.68 -10.34
CA ARG A 100 -5.44 -3.53 -11.66
C ARG A 100 -6.48 -2.42 -11.69
N CYS A 101 -6.11 -1.27 -11.15
CA CYS A 101 -6.96 -0.09 -11.03
C CYS A 101 -6.27 1.13 -11.63
N CYS A 102 -7.00 2.25 -11.71
CA CYS A 102 -6.44 3.54 -12.12
C CYS A 102 -7.12 4.69 -11.36
N GLY A 103 -6.30 5.56 -10.77
CA GLY A 103 -6.77 6.62 -9.86
C GLY A 103 -7.31 6.05 -8.54
N TRP A 104 -7.84 6.91 -7.66
CA TRP A 104 -8.38 6.46 -6.37
C TRP A 104 -9.84 6.03 -6.51
N HIS A 105 -10.72 6.89 -7.01
CA HIS A 105 -12.11 6.57 -7.34
C HIS A 105 -12.28 6.23 -8.82
N SER A 106 -11.50 6.88 -9.68
CA SER A 106 -11.66 6.80 -11.13
C SER A 106 -10.40 7.29 -11.85
N PRO A 107 -10.16 6.87 -13.11
CA PRO A 107 -9.16 7.50 -13.97
C PRO A 107 -9.29 9.03 -14.07
N ARG A 108 -10.47 9.60 -13.78
CA ARG A 108 -10.72 11.05 -13.75
C ARG A 108 -9.91 11.80 -12.69
N ASP A 109 -9.44 11.13 -11.64
CA ASP A 109 -8.66 11.77 -10.58
C ASP A 109 -7.37 12.38 -11.16
N TRP A 110 -6.79 11.74 -12.19
CA TRP A 110 -5.62 12.22 -12.93
C TRP A 110 -5.90 13.48 -13.75
N ILE A 111 -7.02 13.48 -14.49
CA ILE A 111 -7.45 14.62 -15.30
C ILE A 111 -7.72 15.82 -14.38
N SER A 112 -8.43 15.60 -13.28
CA SER A 112 -8.76 16.64 -12.31
C SER A 112 -7.51 17.24 -11.67
N ALA A 113 -6.53 16.40 -11.31
CA ALA A 113 -5.26 16.84 -10.76
C ALA A 113 -4.43 17.70 -11.74
N ARG A 114 -4.48 17.38 -13.04
CA ARG A 114 -3.75 18.12 -14.09
C ARG A 114 -4.44 19.41 -14.52
N MET A 115 -5.77 19.44 -14.59
CA MET A 115 -6.54 20.66 -14.85
C MET A 115 -6.23 21.76 -13.81
N LEU A 116 -5.96 21.38 -12.56
CA LEU A 116 -5.54 22.29 -11.50
C LEU A 116 -4.12 22.87 -11.70
N LYS A 117 -3.30 22.27 -12.58
CA LYS A 117 -1.87 22.58 -12.75
C LYS A 117 -1.57 23.45 -13.98
N GLY A 118 -2.55 23.70 -14.84
CA GLY A 118 -2.46 24.64 -15.96
C GLY A 118 -1.67 24.10 -17.17
N ASN A 119 -2.39 23.58 -18.15
CA ASN A 119 -2.13 23.73 -19.60
C ASN A 119 -3.23 22.94 -20.32
N GLU A 120 -4.20 23.67 -20.89
CA GLU A 120 -5.40 23.11 -21.54
C GLU A 120 -5.12 22.40 -22.88
N SER A 121 -3.85 22.32 -23.30
CA SER A 121 -3.48 22.03 -24.69
C SER A 121 -2.94 20.63 -24.95
N GLU A 122 -2.72 19.80 -23.92
CA GLU A 122 -2.27 18.41 -24.08
C GLU A 122 -3.38 17.46 -23.64
N GLY A 123 -3.68 16.44 -24.45
CA GLY A 123 -4.73 15.46 -24.17
C GLY A 123 -4.58 14.82 -22.79
N PRO A 124 -5.62 14.18 -22.24
CA PRO A 124 -5.59 13.73 -20.85
C PRO A 124 -4.42 12.77 -20.61
N LEU A 125 -3.47 13.16 -19.77
CA LEU A 125 -2.33 12.32 -19.40
C LEU A 125 -2.65 11.52 -18.14
N VAL A 126 -2.27 10.26 -18.15
CA VAL A 126 -2.34 9.35 -17.01
C VAL A 126 -1.01 8.61 -16.88
N PRO A 127 -0.65 8.08 -15.70
CA PRO A 127 0.51 7.20 -15.62
C PRO A 127 0.34 5.99 -16.52
N CYS A 128 1.44 5.55 -17.14
CA CYS A 128 1.43 4.35 -17.97
C CYS A 128 1.06 3.08 -17.17
N SER A 129 1.22 3.11 -15.84
CA SER A 129 0.76 2.07 -14.93
C SER A 129 -0.75 1.82 -15.00
N CYS A 130 -1.56 2.79 -15.45
CA CYS A 130 -3.00 2.65 -15.67
C CYS A 130 -3.38 1.88 -16.94
N TYR A 131 -2.47 1.75 -17.89
CA TYR A 131 -2.74 1.16 -19.20
C TYR A 131 -2.65 -0.37 -19.13
N ASN A 132 -3.46 -1.06 -19.94
CA ASN A 132 -3.36 -2.51 -20.13
C ASN A 132 -3.20 -2.83 -21.62
N SER A 133 -1.99 -3.23 -22.02
CA SER A 133 -1.66 -3.58 -23.41
C SER A 133 -2.53 -4.71 -23.99
N THR A 134 -3.11 -5.58 -23.13
CA THR A 134 -3.93 -6.71 -23.57
C THR A 134 -5.38 -6.33 -23.90
N ALA A 135 -5.85 -5.11 -23.56
CA ALA A 135 -7.23 -4.68 -23.81
C ALA A 135 -7.45 -4.14 -25.23
N THR A 136 -6.37 -3.87 -25.98
CA THR A 136 -6.41 -3.36 -27.35
C THR A 136 -5.88 -4.43 -28.30
N ASN A 137 -6.74 -5.35 -28.74
CA ASN A 137 -6.45 -6.25 -29.89
C ASN A 137 -6.53 -5.53 -31.24
N ASP A 138 -6.49 -4.19 -31.24
CA ASP A 138 -6.53 -3.39 -32.46
C ASP A 138 -5.10 -3.08 -32.88
N SER A 139 -4.54 -3.97 -33.70
CA SER A 139 -3.17 -3.91 -34.22
C SER A 139 -2.91 -2.75 -35.19
N SER A 140 -3.85 -1.81 -35.29
CA SER A 140 -3.77 -0.60 -36.12
C SER A 140 -3.42 0.69 -35.35
N SER A 141 -3.13 0.60 -34.04
CA SER A 141 -2.87 1.79 -33.20
C SER A 141 -1.60 1.68 -32.34
N TYR A 142 -0.53 1.08 -32.87
CA TYR A 142 0.79 1.10 -32.21
C TYR A 142 1.54 2.44 -32.38
N ASP A 143 1.04 3.37 -33.19
CA ASP A 143 1.65 4.70 -33.41
C ASP A 143 1.11 5.84 -32.49
N LYS A 144 0.36 5.53 -31.42
CA LYS A 144 -0.25 6.56 -30.54
C LYS A 144 -0.06 6.35 -29.04
N LEU A 145 0.99 5.64 -28.62
CA LEU A 145 1.54 5.85 -27.28
C LEU A 145 2.82 6.68 -27.40
N LEU A 146 2.66 8.01 -27.49
CA LEU A 146 3.77 8.88 -27.12
C LEU A 146 3.90 8.77 -25.59
N SER A 147 4.75 7.85 -25.14
CA SER A 147 5.32 7.92 -23.79
C SER A 147 6.13 9.21 -23.75
N GLN A 148 5.61 10.20 -23.04
CA GLN A 148 6.30 11.46 -22.87
C GLN A 148 6.86 11.46 -21.46
N ARG A 149 8.19 11.28 -21.36
CA ARG A 149 8.89 11.40 -20.08
C ARG A 149 8.86 12.86 -19.63
N MET A 150 8.05 13.15 -18.62
CA MET A 150 8.01 14.45 -17.96
C MET A 150 8.69 14.31 -16.60
N GLY A 151 10.02 14.46 -16.58
CA GLY A 151 10.84 14.15 -15.41
C GLY A 151 11.11 12.64 -15.29
N THR A 152 10.84 12.07 -14.12
CA THR A 152 11.04 10.63 -13.81
C THR A 152 9.76 9.79 -13.91
N ALA A 153 8.62 10.44 -14.12
CA ALA A 153 7.33 9.78 -14.25
C ALA A 153 7.02 9.44 -15.72
N ASP A 154 6.69 8.18 -15.99
CA ASP A 154 6.24 7.72 -17.30
C ASP A 154 4.74 8.04 -17.46
N LEU A 155 4.44 9.14 -18.15
CA LEU A 155 3.08 9.52 -18.50
C LEU A 155 2.73 9.07 -19.91
N CYS A 156 1.51 8.56 -20.04
CA CYS A 156 0.92 8.09 -21.28
C CYS A 156 -0.23 9.02 -21.69
N THR A 157 -0.22 9.42 -22.96
CA THR A 157 -1.29 10.23 -23.57
C THR A 157 -2.47 9.35 -23.96
N LEU A 158 -3.69 9.81 -23.66
CA LEU A 158 -4.92 9.15 -24.07
C LEU A 158 -5.34 9.58 -25.50
N PRO A 159 -6.00 8.69 -26.28
CA PRO A 159 -6.46 9.03 -27.62
C PRO A 159 -7.51 10.16 -27.56
N ALA A 160 -7.28 11.22 -28.34
CA ALA A 160 -8.03 12.49 -28.37
C ALA A 160 -9.53 12.38 -28.79
N LYS A 161 -10.08 11.17 -28.98
CA LYS A 161 -11.44 10.94 -29.52
C LYS A 161 -12.41 10.25 -28.55
N ALA A 162 -12.11 10.12 -27.26
CA ALA A 162 -13.05 9.50 -26.31
C ALA A 162 -13.99 10.56 -25.68
N PRO A 163 -15.25 10.76 -26.13
CA PRO A 163 -16.11 11.82 -25.63
C PRO A 163 -16.76 11.48 -24.28
N TYR A 164 -16.36 10.38 -23.63
CA TYR A 164 -17.07 9.88 -22.45
C TYR A 164 -16.19 9.00 -21.54
N TYR A 165 -16.40 9.10 -20.24
CA TYR A 165 -15.65 8.36 -19.20
C TYR A 165 -15.70 6.83 -19.36
N ARG A 166 -16.78 6.30 -19.94
CA ARG A 166 -16.89 4.86 -20.24
C ARG A 166 -15.92 4.45 -21.34
N GLU A 167 -15.60 5.35 -22.26
CA GLU A 167 -14.62 5.10 -23.33
C GLU A 167 -13.20 5.23 -22.82
N VAL A 168 -12.90 6.21 -21.96
CA VAL A 168 -11.60 6.33 -21.29
C VAL A 168 -11.29 5.10 -20.44
N GLY A 169 -12.26 4.63 -19.64
CA GLY A 169 -12.09 3.40 -18.85
C GLY A 169 -11.87 2.15 -19.72
N ARG A 170 -12.57 2.03 -20.86
CA ARG A 170 -12.36 0.95 -21.82
C ARG A 170 -10.99 1.02 -22.49
N ALA A 171 -10.56 2.21 -22.91
CA ALA A 171 -9.26 2.43 -23.55
C ALA A 171 -8.10 2.10 -22.62
N LEU A 172 -8.23 2.39 -21.32
CA LEU A 172 -7.23 2.02 -20.31
C LEU A 172 -7.27 0.53 -19.92
N GLY A 173 -8.34 -0.19 -20.26
CA GLY A 173 -8.60 -1.54 -19.76
C GLY A 173 -8.80 -1.60 -18.24
N ARG A 174 -8.93 -0.45 -17.55
CA ARG A 174 -9.08 -0.31 -16.10
C ARG A 174 -10.12 0.77 -15.76
N CYS A 175 -11.38 0.35 -15.69
CA CYS A 175 -12.49 1.24 -15.35
C CYS A 175 -12.63 1.50 -13.83
N ALA A 176 -12.06 0.64 -12.98
CA ALA A 176 -12.24 0.69 -11.54
C ALA A 176 -11.18 1.55 -10.84
N GLY A 177 -11.62 2.36 -9.88
CA GLY A 177 -10.72 3.07 -8.97
C GLY A 177 -10.07 2.14 -7.95
N CYS A 178 -8.87 2.51 -7.49
CA CYS A 178 -8.12 1.70 -6.54
C CYS A 178 -8.81 1.52 -5.19
N ALA A 179 -9.66 2.44 -4.74
CA ALA A 179 -10.45 2.26 -3.53
C ALA A 179 -11.37 1.03 -3.62
N GLN A 180 -12.01 0.85 -4.78
CA GLN A 180 -12.91 -0.28 -5.02
C GLN A 180 -12.12 -1.58 -5.15
N SER A 181 -11.03 -1.57 -5.92
CA SER A 181 -10.17 -2.75 -6.07
C SER A 181 -9.52 -3.18 -4.75
N LEU A 182 -9.06 -2.21 -3.94
CA LEU A 182 -8.49 -2.45 -2.62
C LEU A 182 -9.52 -3.08 -1.69
N ARG A 183 -10.74 -2.53 -1.64
CA ARG A 183 -11.82 -3.10 -0.83
C ARG A 183 -12.18 -4.51 -1.27
N LYS A 184 -12.25 -4.76 -2.58
CA LYS A 184 -12.52 -6.08 -3.14
C LYS A 184 -11.41 -7.08 -2.79
N TRP A 185 -10.16 -6.66 -2.94
CA TRP A 185 -8.99 -7.46 -2.57
C TRP A 185 -8.99 -7.78 -1.08
N LEU A 186 -9.23 -6.79 -0.22
CA LEU A 186 -9.29 -6.96 1.22
C LEU A 186 -10.40 -7.95 1.60
N HIS A 187 -11.59 -7.83 1.02
CA HIS A 187 -12.70 -8.73 1.31
C HIS A 187 -12.42 -10.17 0.85
N ASN A 188 -11.76 -10.35 -0.28
CA ASN A 188 -11.41 -11.67 -0.81
C ASN A 188 -10.30 -12.34 0.01
N ASN A 189 -9.37 -11.55 0.56
CA ASN A 189 -8.24 -12.05 1.34
C ASN A 189 -8.42 -11.88 2.86
N LEU A 190 -9.60 -11.45 3.31
CA LEU A 190 -9.85 -11.13 4.72
C LEU A 190 -9.57 -12.34 5.62
N ILE A 191 -9.99 -13.52 5.20
CA ILE A 191 -9.79 -14.77 5.95
C ILE A 191 -8.29 -15.06 6.11
N SER A 192 -7.50 -14.88 5.05
CA SER A 192 -6.05 -15.08 5.10
C SER A 192 -5.38 -14.08 6.06
N ILE A 193 -5.75 -12.81 5.98
CA ILE A 193 -5.22 -11.76 6.86
C ILE A 193 -5.56 -12.06 8.33
N MET A 194 -6.82 -12.38 8.61
CA MET A 194 -7.26 -12.75 9.96
C MET A 194 -6.54 -14.00 10.46
N ALA A 195 -6.32 -15.01 9.62
CA ALA A 195 -5.59 -16.22 9.99
C ALA A 195 -4.13 -15.92 10.33
N ILE A 196 -3.45 -15.06 9.56
CA ILE A 196 -2.06 -14.64 9.86
C ILE A 196 -2.01 -13.86 11.18
N CYS A 197 -2.92 -12.92 11.40
CA CYS A 197 -2.97 -12.14 12.65
C CYS A 197 -3.28 -13.03 13.86
N LEU A 198 -4.24 -13.94 13.76
CA LEU A 198 -4.56 -14.90 14.82
C LEU A 198 -3.41 -15.88 15.06
N GLY A 199 -2.76 -16.35 14.00
CA GLY A 199 -1.60 -17.22 14.07
C GLY A 199 -0.42 -16.56 14.79
N ALA A 200 -0.11 -15.29 14.46
CA ALA A 200 0.91 -14.52 15.15
C ALA A 200 0.58 -14.34 16.64
N GLY A 201 -0.65 -13.90 16.97
CA GLY A 201 -1.07 -13.75 18.36
C GLY A 201 -1.07 -15.06 19.15
N LEU A 202 -1.49 -16.17 18.53
CA LEU A 202 -1.42 -17.49 19.16
C LEU A 202 0.02 -17.93 19.37
N LEU A 203 0.93 -17.67 18.42
CA LEU A 203 2.34 -18.00 18.56
C LEU A 203 2.95 -17.22 19.73
N GLU A 204 2.64 -15.93 19.86
CA GLU A 204 3.05 -15.09 21.00
C GLU A 204 2.52 -15.60 22.35
N VAL A 205 1.31 -16.15 22.39
CA VAL A 205 0.66 -16.64 23.63
C VAL A 205 1.04 -18.09 23.97
N THR A 206 1.37 -18.92 22.99
CA THR A 206 1.69 -20.35 23.17
C THR A 206 3.17 -20.64 23.34
N TRP A 207 4.05 -19.86 22.70
CA TRP A 207 5.50 -19.90 22.89
C TRP A 207 5.98 -19.76 24.34
N PRO A 208 5.31 -18.99 25.22
CA PRO A 208 5.71 -18.83 26.61
C PRO A 208 5.59 -20.06 27.48
N ARG A 209 5.10 -21.21 27.00
CA ARG A 209 5.00 -22.40 27.86
C ARG A 209 6.41 -22.83 28.26
N PRO A 210 6.82 -22.64 29.54
CA PRO A 210 8.10 -23.15 29.98
C PRO A 210 8.01 -24.67 29.87
N HIS A 211 8.97 -25.26 29.16
CA HIS A 211 9.23 -26.68 29.27
C HIS A 211 9.67 -26.92 30.72
N HIS A 212 8.71 -27.20 31.61
CA HIS A 212 8.97 -27.95 32.82
C HIS A 212 9.46 -29.32 32.37
N ARG A 213 10.77 -29.47 32.12
CA ARG A 213 11.41 -30.77 32.29
C ARG A 213 11.69 -30.93 33.77
N LEU A 214 10.90 -31.85 34.32
CA LEU A 214 11.15 -32.73 35.44
C LEU A 214 12.63 -32.82 35.83
N VAL A 215 12.84 -32.65 37.15
CA VAL A 215 13.88 -33.22 38.02
C VAL A 215 15.01 -33.99 37.33
#